data_AF-A0A183G8I4-F1
#
_entry.id   AF-A0A183G8I4-F1
#
_cell.length_a   1.000
_cell.length_b   1.000
_cell.length_c   1.000
_cell.angle_alpha   90.00
_cell.angle_beta   90.00
_cell.angle_gamma   90.00
#
_symmetry.space_group_name_H-M   'P 1'
#
loop_
_entity.id
_entity.type
_entity.pdbx_description
1 polymer ?
#
loop_
_entity_poly.entity_id
_entity_poly.type
_entity_poly.pdbx_seq_one_letter_code
_entity_poly.pdbx_strand_id
1 'polypeptide(L)'
;LSEFEDAREGRGKAETAATALRRIYPSIEAEAIRLTVPMPGHTISASEEACMERDVALIDELVATHDVVYLALDSREARWLPTVMASKHGKMAFSVALGFDNYVVIRHGVRSDPAEVQSTSDTTSVREGTVIPYAELACYFCSDVTAPGNSSTDRTLDQQCTVSRAGLSMIASGVAVELLSSVLQYPDPLKTPANIGEPDDSSSLLGATPHQIRGYLSRFSQMTPCVRRFDKCVACGNTVAEEYASRGAEFVKEVVAQLLTYQQTSGLGVMNCPSYLEMLTGLDKLQASIDDVHIEFSDDNESVMSF
;
A
#
# COMPACT_ATOMS: atom_id res chain seq x y z
N LEU A 1 16.20 10.48 -16.19
CA LEU A 1 15.17 11.43 -16.68
C LEU A 1 15.57 12.89 -16.41
N SER A 2 16.27 13.20 -15.33
CA SER A 2 16.78 14.56 -15.07
C SER A 2 18.26 14.70 -15.44
N GLU A 3 18.66 15.90 -15.87
CA GLU A 3 20.03 16.29 -16.19
C GLU A 3 20.51 17.44 -15.28
N PHE A 4 21.82 17.72 -15.33
CA PHE A 4 22.43 18.82 -14.55
C PHE A 4 21.77 20.18 -14.84
N GLU A 5 21.43 20.43 -16.10
CA GLU A 5 20.80 21.67 -16.53
C GLU A 5 19.41 21.89 -15.92
N ASP A 6 18.63 20.82 -15.76
CA ASP A 6 17.31 20.91 -15.12
C ASP A 6 17.43 21.36 -13.66
N ALA A 7 18.46 20.90 -12.95
CA ALA A 7 18.75 21.33 -11.59
C ALA A 7 19.26 22.78 -11.54
N ARG A 8 20.11 23.18 -12.49
CA ARG A 8 20.62 24.56 -12.58
C ARG A 8 19.50 25.58 -12.79
N GLU A 9 18.48 25.20 -13.56
CA GLU A 9 17.32 26.03 -13.85
C GLU A 9 16.17 25.90 -12.83
N GLY A 10 16.30 25.02 -11.84
CA GLY A 10 15.26 24.81 -10.82
C GLY A 10 13.96 24.24 -11.37
N ARG A 11 14.03 23.42 -12.43
CA ARG A 11 12.84 22.84 -13.06
C ARG A 11 12.16 21.83 -12.14
N GLY A 12 10.82 21.76 -12.22
CA GLY A 12 10.02 20.80 -11.48
C GLY A 12 10.29 19.35 -11.93
N LYS A 13 10.20 18.40 -10.99
CA LYS A 13 10.52 16.99 -11.23
C LYS A 13 9.58 16.36 -12.26
N ALA A 14 8.28 16.60 -12.14
CA ALA A 14 7.27 16.01 -13.03
C ALA A 14 7.42 16.51 -14.47
N GLU A 15 7.61 17.82 -14.63
CA GLU A 15 7.77 18.49 -15.93
C GLU A 15 9.04 18.04 -16.63
N THR A 16 10.13 17.90 -15.87
CA THR A 16 11.41 17.38 -16.36
C THR A 16 11.24 15.93 -16.83
N ALA A 17 10.55 15.09 -16.04
CA ALA A 17 10.32 13.69 -16.40
C ALA A 17 9.49 13.55 -17.69
N ALA A 18 8.36 14.26 -17.80
CA ALA A 18 7.51 14.22 -18.99
C ALA A 18 8.27 14.73 -20.24
N THR A 19 9.05 15.80 -20.11
CA THR A 19 9.87 16.33 -21.20
C THR A 19 10.93 15.33 -21.65
N ALA A 20 11.61 14.67 -20.71
CA ALA A 20 12.60 13.65 -21.01
C ALA A 20 11.99 12.42 -21.70
N LEU A 21 10.79 11.99 -21.31
CA LEU A 21 10.08 10.90 -21.98
C LEU A 21 9.74 11.25 -23.44
N ARG A 22 9.16 12.44 -23.69
CA ARG A 22 8.88 12.91 -25.06
C ARG A 22 10.13 13.07 -25.90
N ARG A 23 11.28 13.40 -25.29
CA ARG A 23 12.56 13.45 -25.98
C ARG A 23 13.04 12.05 -26.41
N ILE A 24 12.82 11.03 -25.58
CA ILE A 24 13.20 9.63 -25.89
C ILE A 24 12.27 9.03 -26.94
N TYR A 25 10.96 9.21 -26.78
CA TYR A 25 9.94 8.71 -27.71
C TYR A 25 8.90 9.82 -27.98
N PRO A 26 9.00 10.57 -29.09
CA PRO A 26 8.17 11.76 -29.33
C PRO A 26 6.65 11.53 -29.39
N SER A 27 6.22 10.32 -29.73
CA SER A 27 4.80 9.96 -29.77
C SER A 27 4.22 9.57 -28.41
N ILE A 28 5.00 9.61 -27.31
CA ILE A 28 4.48 9.31 -25.98
C ILE A 28 3.56 10.43 -25.49
N GLU A 29 2.39 10.07 -24.99
CA GLU A 29 1.50 10.96 -24.26
C GLU A 29 1.92 10.97 -22.79
N ALA A 30 2.89 11.83 -22.45
CA ALA A 30 3.30 12.06 -21.07
C ALA A 30 2.71 13.39 -20.59
N GLU A 31 2.10 13.42 -19.40
CA GLU A 31 1.63 14.64 -18.73
C GLU A 31 2.36 14.82 -17.39
N ALA A 32 2.57 16.08 -16.99
CA ALA A 32 3.22 16.43 -15.73
C ALA A 32 2.24 17.18 -14.84
N ILE A 33 2.01 16.64 -13.65
CA ILE A 33 1.08 17.22 -12.68
C ILE A 33 1.82 17.46 -11.38
N ARG A 34 1.73 18.70 -10.88
CA ARG A 34 2.32 19.09 -9.60
C ARG A 34 1.23 19.12 -8.54
N LEU A 35 1.27 18.15 -7.64
CA LEU A 35 0.32 17.99 -6.53
C LEU A 35 1.07 17.54 -5.27
N THR A 36 0.43 17.71 -4.11
CA THR A 36 0.93 17.21 -2.83
C THR A 36 0.03 16.08 -2.36
N VAL A 37 0.60 14.93 -1.99
CA VAL A 37 -0.17 13.83 -1.39
C VAL A 37 -0.25 14.08 0.13
N PRO A 38 -1.44 14.29 0.71
CA PRO A 38 -1.57 14.45 2.16
C PRO A 38 -1.17 13.17 2.90
N MET A 39 -0.33 13.31 3.92
CA MET A 39 0.21 12.19 4.69
C MET A 39 -0.46 12.10 6.06
N PRO A 40 -0.96 10.92 6.49
CA PRO A 40 -1.39 10.68 7.86
C PRO A 40 -0.38 11.18 8.91
N GLY A 41 -0.87 11.86 9.96
CA GLY A 41 -0.04 12.37 11.05
C GLY A 41 0.70 13.68 10.78
N HIS A 42 0.44 14.36 9.66
CA HIS A 42 0.99 15.68 9.37
C HIS A 42 -0.09 16.75 9.54
N THR A 43 0.07 17.62 10.54
CA THR A 43 -0.89 18.71 10.78
C THR A 43 -0.93 19.70 9.62
N ILE A 44 -2.14 20.00 9.14
CA ILE A 44 -2.38 20.98 8.07
C ILE A 44 -2.88 22.28 8.71
N SER A 45 -2.31 23.41 8.31
CA SER A 45 -2.78 24.72 8.78
C SER A 45 -4.09 25.12 8.09
N ALA A 46 -4.88 25.99 8.73
CA ALA A 46 -6.14 26.47 8.15
C ALA A 46 -5.97 27.10 6.74
N SER A 47 -4.81 27.71 6.47
CA SER A 47 -4.48 28.27 5.15
C SER A 47 -4.20 27.22 4.07
N GLU A 48 -3.88 25.99 4.45
CA GLU A 48 -3.51 24.90 3.54
C GLU A 48 -4.67 23.96 3.23
N GLU A 49 -5.78 24.02 4.00
CA GLU A 49 -6.94 23.14 3.86
C GLU A 49 -7.53 23.15 2.44
N ALA A 50 -7.79 24.35 1.90
CA ALA A 50 -8.31 24.50 0.54
C ALA A 50 -7.33 23.98 -0.53
N CYS A 51 -6.03 23.94 -0.23
CA CYS A 51 -5.05 23.34 -1.13
C CYS A 51 -5.07 21.81 -1.05
N MET A 52 -5.13 21.27 0.18
CA MET A 52 -5.26 19.84 0.41
C MET A 52 -6.52 19.30 -0.25
N GLU A 53 -7.68 19.93 -0.08
CA GLU A 53 -8.94 19.46 -0.69
C GLU A 53 -8.86 19.39 -2.22
N ARG A 54 -8.23 20.38 -2.85
CA ARG A 54 -7.99 20.40 -4.29
C ARG A 54 -7.07 19.28 -4.73
N ASP A 55 -5.96 19.08 -4.02
CA ASP A 55 -5.00 18.03 -4.34
C ASP A 55 -5.62 16.64 -4.13
N VAL A 56 -6.42 16.45 -3.08
CA VAL A 56 -7.18 15.20 -2.84
C VAL A 56 -8.13 14.93 -4.01
N ALA A 57 -8.91 15.92 -4.44
CA ALA A 57 -9.84 15.76 -5.56
C ALA A 57 -9.10 15.43 -6.87
N LEU A 58 -7.97 16.09 -7.12
CA LEU A 58 -7.14 15.84 -8.30
C LEU A 58 -6.54 14.43 -8.28
N ILE A 59 -6.05 13.95 -7.14
CA ILE A 59 -5.54 12.58 -7.03
C ILE A 59 -6.68 11.57 -7.25
N ASP A 60 -7.88 11.81 -6.69
CA ASP A 60 -9.04 10.93 -6.89
C ASP A 60 -9.40 10.80 -8.38
N GLU A 61 -9.42 11.93 -9.10
CA GLU A 61 -9.67 11.98 -10.54
C GLU A 61 -8.59 11.25 -11.34
N LEU A 62 -7.31 11.47 -11.02
CA LEU A 62 -6.20 10.80 -11.71
C LEU A 62 -6.23 9.29 -11.52
N VAL A 63 -6.51 8.83 -10.30
CA VAL A 63 -6.67 7.40 -10.03
C VAL A 63 -7.89 6.84 -10.79
N ALA A 64 -9.03 7.55 -10.79
CA ALA A 64 -10.23 7.09 -11.48
C ALA A 64 -10.06 7.01 -13.00
N THR A 65 -9.28 7.91 -13.60
CA THR A 65 -9.12 8.01 -15.06
C THR A 65 -8.07 7.07 -15.63
N HIS A 66 -7.01 6.74 -14.87
CA HIS A 66 -5.95 5.84 -15.33
C HIS A 66 -6.27 4.36 -15.04
N ASP A 67 -5.72 3.45 -15.84
CA ASP A 67 -5.96 2.00 -15.68
C ASP A 67 -5.05 1.35 -14.63
N VAL A 68 -3.80 1.84 -14.54
CA VAL A 68 -2.75 1.30 -13.67
C VAL A 68 -2.12 2.44 -12.88
N VAL A 69 -1.93 2.21 -11.57
CA VAL A 69 -1.33 3.17 -10.65
C VAL A 69 -0.08 2.58 -10.00
N TYR A 70 1.08 3.18 -10.25
CA TYR A 70 2.32 2.85 -9.55
C TYR A 70 2.52 3.77 -8.33
N LEU A 71 2.55 3.19 -7.14
CA LEU A 71 2.81 3.87 -5.87
C LEU A 71 4.31 3.84 -5.54
N ALA A 72 5.07 4.60 -6.33
CA ALA A 72 6.52 4.80 -6.17
C ALA A 72 6.82 6.04 -5.31
N LEU A 73 6.26 6.08 -4.11
CA LEU A 73 6.38 7.18 -3.15
C LEU A 73 7.52 6.92 -2.16
N ASP A 74 7.98 7.97 -1.48
CA ASP A 74 9.15 7.95 -0.61
C ASP A 74 8.85 7.56 0.85
N SER A 75 7.59 7.60 1.27
CA SER A 75 7.17 7.18 2.61
C SER A 75 5.97 6.25 2.60
N ARG A 76 5.81 5.54 3.71
CA ARG A 76 4.64 4.70 3.97
C ARG A 76 3.36 5.53 4.02
N GLU A 77 3.39 6.68 4.68
CA GLU A 77 2.23 7.56 4.91
C GLU A 77 1.70 8.10 3.58
N ALA A 78 2.59 8.50 2.67
CA ALA A 78 2.21 9.00 1.35
C ALA A 78 1.47 7.94 0.50
N ARG A 79 1.73 6.64 0.71
CA ARG A 79 1.04 5.56 -0.02
C ARG A 79 -0.38 5.32 0.45
N TRP A 80 -0.79 5.83 1.62
CA TRP A 80 -2.08 5.54 2.21
C TRP A 80 -3.23 6.02 1.31
N LEU A 81 -3.27 7.32 1.00
CA LEU A 81 -4.39 7.91 0.27
C LEU A 81 -4.56 7.32 -1.15
N PRO A 82 -3.50 7.20 -1.97
CA PRO A 82 -3.62 6.54 -3.27
C PRO A 82 -4.04 5.07 -3.19
N THR A 83 -3.68 4.35 -2.11
CA THR A 83 -4.14 2.97 -1.88
C THR A 83 -5.64 2.92 -1.62
N VAL A 84 -6.16 3.83 -0.80
CA VAL A 84 -7.61 3.95 -0.52
C VAL A 84 -8.37 4.24 -1.82
N MET A 85 -7.91 5.24 -2.60
CA MET A 85 -8.54 5.62 -3.86
C MET A 85 -8.50 4.50 -4.90
N ALA A 86 -7.38 3.79 -5.03
CA ALA A 86 -7.28 2.66 -5.96
C ALA A 86 -8.24 1.52 -5.57
N SER A 87 -8.39 1.26 -4.27
CA SER A 87 -9.37 0.28 -3.78
C SER A 87 -10.80 0.71 -4.02
N LYS A 88 -11.13 2.01 -3.86
CA LYS A 88 -12.47 2.57 -4.13
C LYS A 88 -12.83 2.42 -5.60
N HIS A 89 -11.91 2.79 -6.50
CA HIS A 89 -12.17 2.84 -7.95
C HIS A 89 -11.92 1.51 -8.66
N GLY A 90 -11.53 0.45 -7.94
CA GLY A 90 -11.25 -0.86 -8.53
C GLY A 90 -10.05 -0.86 -9.49
N LYS A 91 -9.01 -0.06 -9.19
CA LYS A 91 -7.86 0.14 -10.08
C LYS A 91 -6.70 -0.78 -9.76
N MET A 92 -5.99 -1.23 -10.79
CA MET A 92 -4.75 -1.99 -10.62
C MET A 92 -3.68 -1.08 -10.01
N ALA A 93 -3.31 -1.33 -8.75
CA ALA A 93 -2.28 -0.57 -8.07
C ALA A 93 -1.07 -1.44 -7.72
N PHE A 94 0.12 -0.88 -7.87
CA PHE A 94 1.39 -1.53 -7.55
C PHE A 94 2.20 -0.66 -6.60
N SER A 95 2.44 -1.12 -5.37
CA SER A 95 3.38 -0.46 -4.47
C SER A 95 4.80 -0.89 -4.78
N VAL A 96 5.68 0.09 -4.99
CA VAL A 96 7.11 -0.11 -5.19
C VAL A 96 7.85 0.64 -4.09
N ALA A 97 8.64 -0.09 -3.33
CA ALA A 97 9.25 0.39 -2.10
C ALA A 97 10.70 -0.06 -1.99
N LEU A 98 11.55 0.82 -1.47
CA LEU A 98 12.99 0.63 -1.40
C LEU A 98 13.45 0.81 0.05
N GLY A 99 14.28 -0.13 0.50
CA GLY A 99 15.07 0.01 1.72
C GLY A 99 16.53 0.28 1.38
N PHE A 100 17.42 0.11 2.37
CA PHE A 100 18.86 0.25 2.16
C PHE A 100 19.43 -0.78 1.16
N ASP A 101 19.16 -2.07 1.37
CA ASP A 101 19.68 -3.19 0.58
C ASP A 101 18.59 -4.13 0.03
N ASN A 102 17.33 -3.77 0.19
CA ASN A 102 16.18 -4.58 -0.18
C ASN A 102 15.10 -3.74 -0.87
N TYR A 103 14.19 -4.41 -1.58
CA TYR A 103 13.03 -3.77 -2.21
C TYR A 103 11.80 -4.67 -2.08
N VAL A 104 10.62 -4.06 -2.22
CA VAL A 104 9.36 -4.79 -2.35
C VAL A 104 8.50 -4.20 -3.47
N VAL A 105 7.91 -5.10 -4.26
CA VAL A 105 6.86 -4.81 -5.23
C VAL A 105 5.61 -5.58 -4.80
N ILE A 106 4.47 -4.91 -4.67
CA ILE A 106 3.19 -5.51 -4.26
C ILE A 106 2.12 -5.09 -5.25
N ARG A 107 1.43 -6.04 -5.88
CA ARG A 107 0.20 -5.74 -6.63
C ARG A 107 -1.01 -5.84 -5.69
N HIS A 108 -1.82 -4.79 -5.63
CA HIS A 108 -2.93 -4.70 -4.68
C HIS A 108 -4.15 -5.45 -5.22
N GLY A 109 -4.81 -6.22 -4.36
CA GLY A 109 -6.13 -6.77 -4.65
C GLY A 109 -7.22 -5.72 -4.51
N VAL A 110 -8.14 -5.67 -5.47
CA VAL A 110 -9.31 -4.77 -5.44
C VAL A 110 -10.60 -5.57 -5.64
N ARG A 111 -11.67 -5.15 -4.97
CA ARG A 111 -13.00 -5.77 -5.11
C ARG A 111 -13.79 -4.97 -6.16
N SER A 112 -14.30 -5.65 -7.17
CA SER A 112 -15.08 -5.02 -8.24
C SER A 112 -16.52 -4.72 -7.82
N ASP A 113 -17.08 -5.49 -6.89
CA ASP A 113 -18.43 -5.27 -6.34
C ASP A 113 -18.47 -5.60 -4.83
N PRO A 114 -18.96 -4.68 -3.97
CA PRO A 114 -19.25 -4.97 -2.56
C PRO A 114 -20.27 -6.09 -2.33
N ALA A 115 -21.08 -6.44 -3.34
CA ALA A 115 -22.12 -7.47 -3.24
C ALA A 115 -21.61 -8.91 -3.50
N GLU A 116 -20.41 -9.10 -4.05
CA GLU A 116 -19.79 -10.42 -4.20
C GLU A 116 -19.26 -11.00 -2.87
N VAL A 117 -19.58 -10.35 -1.74
CA VAL A 117 -19.18 -10.70 -0.37
C VAL A 117 -20.00 -11.87 0.18
N GLN A 118 -20.17 -12.95 -0.59
CA GLN A 118 -20.48 -14.26 0.02
C GLN A 118 -19.17 -14.90 0.48
N SER A 119 -18.77 -14.47 1.68
CA SER A 119 -18.03 -15.22 2.69
C SER A 119 -17.41 -16.55 2.23
N THR A 120 -16.23 -16.48 1.63
CA THR A 120 -15.20 -17.51 1.82
C THR A 120 -14.37 -17.13 3.05
N SER A 121 -15.05 -16.83 4.16
CA SER A 121 -14.44 -16.82 5.50
C SER A 121 -14.27 -18.25 6.01
N ASP A 122 -13.97 -19.20 5.11
CA ASP A 122 -13.48 -20.48 5.54
C ASP A 122 -12.05 -20.24 6.00
N THR A 123 -11.87 -20.37 7.30
CA THR A 123 -10.60 -20.60 8.00
C THR A 123 -9.96 -21.93 7.54
N THR A 124 -9.95 -22.20 6.23
CA THR A 124 -9.18 -23.29 5.65
C THR A 124 -7.72 -22.95 5.86
N SER A 125 -7.04 -23.84 6.60
CA SER A 125 -5.59 -23.87 6.77
C SER A 125 -4.90 -23.44 5.48
N VAL A 126 -4.08 -22.39 5.55
CA VAL A 126 -3.24 -21.93 4.44
C VAL A 126 -2.29 -23.08 4.08
N ARG A 127 -2.60 -23.83 3.02
CA ARG A 127 -1.75 -24.90 2.51
C ARG A 127 -0.95 -24.38 1.33
N GLU A 128 0.28 -24.82 1.19
CA GLU A 128 1.08 -24.61 -0.02
C GLU A 128 0.32 -25.13 -1.26
N GLY A 129 0.31 -24.35 -2.34
CA GLY A 129 -0.54 -24.61 -3.51
C GLY A 129 -1.95 -24.04 -3.44
N THR A 130 -2.30 -23.32 -2.37
CA THR A 130 -3.56 -22.55 -2.31
C THR A 130 -3.45 -21.32 -3.21
N VAL A 131 -4.46 -21.11 -4.06
CA VAL A 131 -4.59 -19.96 -4.94
C VAL A 131 -5.40 -18.88 -4.21
N ILE A 132 -4.86 -17.67 -4.08
CA ILE A 132 -5.60 -16.51 -3.57
C ILE A 132 -6.20 -15.75 -4.76
N PRO A 133 -7.53 -15.57 -4.81
CA PRO A 133 -8.18 -14.74 -5.82
C PRO A 133 -7.67 -13.30 -5.79
N TYR A 134 -7.66 -12.61 -6.93
CA TYR A 134 -7.18 -11.24 -7.02
C TYR A 134 -7.83 -10.28 -6.01
N ALA A 135 -9.16 -10.36 -5.85
CA ALA A 135 -9.93 -9.51 -4.94
C ALA A 135 -9.57 -9.71 -3.44
N GLU A 136 -8.96 -10.85 -3.12
CA GLU A 136 -8.48 -11.22 -1.79
C GLU A 136 -6.98 -10.98 -1.61
N LEU A 137 -6.26 -10.41 -2.58
CA LEU A 137 -4.85 -10.05 -2.36
C LEU A 137 -4.72 -8.87 -1.42
N ALA A 138 -3.76 -8.96 -0.51
CA ALA A 138 -3.43 -7.88 0.40
C ALA A 138 -2.94 -6.61 -0.33
N CYS A 139 -3.25 -5.44 0.23
CA CYS A 139 -2.53 -4.21 -0.13
C CYS A 139 -1.26 -4.08 0.70
N TYR A 140 -0.47 -3.04 0.42
CA TYR A 140 0.74 -2.69 1.18
C TYR A 140 0.52 -2.63 2.72
N PHE A 141 -0.67 -2.19 3.17
CA PHE A 141 -1.01 -2.02 4.59
C PHE A 141 -1.65 -3.25 5.25
N CYS A 142 -1.92 -4.34 4.52
CA CYS A 142 -2.54 -5.53 5.13
C CYS A 142 -1.55 -6.38 5.93
N SER A 143 -0.26 -6.36 5.57
CA SER A 143 0.76 -7.19 6.20
C SER A 143 1.36 -6.55 7.45
N ASP A 144 0.88 -5.38 7.85
CA ASP A 144 1.40 -4.62 8.99
C ASP A 144 0.26 -4.38 9.98
N VAL A 145 0.48 -4.74 11.24
CA VAL A 145 -0.49 -4.60 12.33
C VAL A 145 -0.55 -3.19 12.91
N THR A 146 0.16 -2.20 12.34
CA THR A 146 0.17 -0.81 12.82
C THR A 146 -0.35 0.16 11.76
N ALA A 147 -1.01 1.26 12.13
CA ALA A 147 -1.41 2.31 11.19
C ALA A 147 -0.19 3.10 10.67
N PRO A 148 -0.28 3.72 9.47
CA PRO A 148 0.68 4.74 9.07
C PRO A 148 0.61 5.95 10.01
N GLY A 149 1.75 6.34 10.55
CA GLY A 149 1.95 7.50 11.41
C GLY A 149 3.41 7.95 11.30
N ASN A 150 3.75 9.14 11.82
CA ASN A 150 5.07 9.75 11.63
C ASN A 150 6.23 8.74 11.87
N SER A 151 6.85 8.29 10.78
CA SER A 151 7.72 7.09 10.71
C SER A 151 9.14 7.31 11.24
N SER A 152 9.35 8.32 12.09
CA SER A 152 10.67 8.78 12.50
C SER A 152 11.42 7.80 13.41
N THR A 153 10.77 6.79 13.99
CA THR A 153 11.32 6.09 15.16
C THR A 153 11.74 4.62 15.00
N ASP A 154 11.41 3.85 13.94
CA ASP A 154 11.80 2.41 14.02
C ASP A 154 11.86 1.50 12.76
N ARG A 155 12.14 1.97 11.52
CA ARG A 155 12.17 1.04 10.34
C ARG A 155 13.15 1.41 9.24
N THR A 156 13.80 0.46 8.57
CA THR A 156 14.75 0.75 7.47
C THR A 156 14.14 0.70 6.06
N LEU A 157 12.88 0.25 5.92
CA LEU A 157 12.16 0.17 4.65
C LEU A 157 11.12 1.30 4.59
N ASP A 158 11.13 2.08 3.50
CA ASP A 158 10.24 3.24 3.28
C ASP A 158 10.34 4.37 4.32
N GLN A 159 11.52 4.57 4.91
CA GLN A 159 11.80 5.82 5.62
C GLN A 159 12.07 6.95 4.62
N GLN A 160 11.48 8.11 4.89
CA GLN A 160 11.90 9.36 4.23
C GLN A 160 13.42 9.50 4.37
N CYS A 161 14.10 9.84 3.27
CA CYS A 161 15.56 9.98 3.22
C CYS A 161 16.38 8.69 3.41
N THR A 162 15.82 7.51 3.09
CA THR A 162 16.62 6.27 3.07
C THR A 162 17.70 6.34 1.99
N VAL A 163 18.98 6.23 2.40
CA VAL A 163 20.07 5.97 1.47
C VAL A 163 19.90 4.54 0.94
N SER A 164 19.63 4.37 -0.35
CA SER A 164 19.51 3.04 -0.98
C SER A 164 20.74 2.71 -1.81
N ARG A 165 21.14 1.43 -1.86
CA ARG A 165 22.14 0.97 -2.84
C ARG A 165 21.64 1.26 -4.27
N ALA A 166 22.44 1.93 -5.07
CA ALA A 166 22.02 2.50 -6.37
C ALA A 166 21.41 1.50 -7.37
N GLY A 167 21.77 0.21 -7.30
CA GLY A 167 21.20 -0.83 -8.16
C GLY A 167 19.74 -1.20 -7.83
N LEU A 168 19.24 -0.88 -6.63
CA LEU A 168 17.91 -1.29 -6.18
C LEU A 168 16.79 -0.69 -7.00
N SER A 169 16.85 0.61 -7.27
CA SER A 169 15.78 1.32 -7.98
C SER A 169 15.57 0.75 -9.38
N MET A 170 16.65 0.41 -10.09
CA MET A 170 16.58 -0.21 -11.41
C MET A 170 15.96 -1.61 -11.36
N ILE A 171 16.37 -2.44 -10.40
CA ILE A 171 15.83 -3.80 -10.24
C ILE A 171 14.35 -3.75 -9.87
N ALA A 172 13.98 -2.96 -8.86
CA ALA A 172 12.60 -2.84 -8.40
C ALA A 172 11.67 -2.29 -9.50
N SER A 173 12.13 -1.27 -10.25
CA SER A 173 11.36 -0.71 -11.37
C SER A 173 11.16 -1.73 -12.49
N GLY A 174 12.21 -2.45 -12.87
CA GLY A 174 12.12 -3.50 -13.89
C GLY A 174 11.14 -4.61 -13.46
N VAL A 175 11.28 -5.11 -12.24
CA VAL A 175 10.39 -6.14 -11.67
C VAL A 175 8.93 -5.66 -11.62
N ALA A 176 8.68 -4.40 -11.27
CA ALA A 176 7.33 -3.85 -11.20
C ALA A 176 6.65 -3.72 -12.57
N VAL A 177 7.41 -3.40 -13.62
CA VAL A 177 6.91 -3.33 -15.00
C VAL A 177 6.71 -4.74 -15.57
N GLU A 178 7.63 -5.67 -15.34
CA GLU A 178 7.48 -7.06 -15.78
C GLU A 178 6.29 -7.75 -15.11
N LEU A 179 6.06 -7.51 -13.81
CA LEU A 179 4.89 -8.06 -13.13
C LEU A 179 3.57 -7.56 -13.72
N LEU A 180 3.49 -6.28 -14.09
CA LEU A 180 2.33 -5.74 -14.80
C LEU A 180 2.16 -6.43 -16.17
N SER A 181 3.23 -6.52 -16.96
CA SER A 181 3.21 -7.18 -18.26
C SER A 181 2.67 -8.61 -18.19
N SER A 182 3.11 -9.40 -17.20
CA SER A 182 2.62 -10.77 -16.98
C SER A 182 1.15 -10.80 -16.56
N VAL A 183 0.72 -9.89 -15.67
CA VAL A 183 -0.69 -9.80 -15.23
C VAL A 183 -1.62 -9.43 -16.39
N LEU A 184 -1.19 -8.55 -17.30
CA LEU A 184 -1.96 -8.12 -18.47
C LEU A 184 -2.17 -9.22 -19.52
N GLN A 185 -1.41 -10.32 -19.48
CA GLN A 185 -1.64 -11.47 -20.35
C GLN A 185 -2.87 -12.30 -19.94
N TYR A 186 -3.38 -12.11 -18.72
CA TYR A 186 -4.56 -12.81 -18.26
C TYR A 186 -5.81 -12.22 -18.94
N PRO A 187 -6.81 -13.05 -19.35
CA PRO A 187 -7.98 -12.56 -20.07
C PRO A 187 -8.74 -11.41 -19.37
N ASP A 188 -8.77 -11.45 -18.03
CA ASP A 188 -9.27 -10.37 -17.18
C ASP A 188 -8.23 -10.06 -16.10
N PRO A 189 -7.37 -9.04 -16.28
CA PRO A 189 -6.29 -8.71 -15.34
C PRO A 189 -6.75 -8.50 -13.90
N LEU A 190 -8.00 -8.06 -13.69
CA LEU A 190 -8.63 -7.89 -12.37
C LEU A 190 -9.17 -9.20 -11.78
N LYS A 191 -8.86 -10.35 -12.39
CA LYS A 191 -9.13 -11.68 -11.84
C LYS A 191 -7.87 -12.52 -11.70
N THR A 192 -6.70 -12.00 -12.04
CA THR A 192 -5.42 -12.73 -12.02
C THR A 192 -5.04 -13.15 -10.60
N PRO A 193 -5.12 -14.44 -10.25
CA PRO A 193 -4.85 -14.90 -8.89
C PRO A 193 -3.35 -14.96 -8.59
N ALA A 194 -3.00 -15.23 -7.32
CA ALA A 194 -1.62 -15.51 -6.92
C ALA A 194 -1.53 -16.79 -6.08
N ASN A 195 -0.47 -17.57 -6.29
CA ASN A 195 -0.25 -18.79 -5.53
C ASN A 195 0.48 -18.53 -4.21
N ILE A 196 0.10 -19.29 -3.19
CA ILE A 196 0.85 -19.38 -1.93
C ILE A 196 1.91 -20.48 -2.09
N GLY A 197 3.17 -20.10 -1.97
CA GLY A 197 4.33 -21.00 -2.13
C GLY A 197 5.08 -20.71 -3.42
N GLU A 198 5.48 -21.77 -4.12
CA GLU A 198 6.19 -21.68 -5.40
C GLU A 198 5.33 -20.97 -6.48
N PRO A 199 5.89 -19.97 -7.19
CA PRO A 199 5.22 -19.32 -8.31
C PRO A 199 4.91 -20.32 -9.44
N ASP A 200 3.70 -20.22 -10.00
CA ASP A 200 3.34 -20.98 -11.19
C ASP A 200 3.77 -20.23 -12.45
N ASP A 201 4.84 -20.72 -13.08
CA ASP A 201 5.41 -20.20 -14.31
C ASP A 201 4.54 -20.44 -15.55
N SER A 202 3.46 -21.20 -15.43
CA SER A 202 2.46 -21.40 -16.50
C SER A 202 1.27 -20.44 -16.42
N SER A 203 1.22 -19.58 -15.41
CA SER A 203 0.08 -18.65 -15.19
C SER A 203 -0.09 -17.60 -16.30
N SER A 204 0.97 -17.26 -17.03
CA SER A 204 0.91 -16.39 -18.20
C SER A 204 1.97 -16.77 -19.24
N LEU A 205 1.84 -16.21 -20.45
CA LEU A 205 2.88 -16.33 -21.49
C LEU A 205 4.25 -15.77 -21.06
N LEU A 206 4.26 -14.85 -20.08
CA LEU A 206 5.46 -14.22 -19.54
C LEU A 206 5.90 -14.83 -18.21
N GLY A 207 5.31 -15.95 -17.80
CA GLY A 207 5.63 -16.62 -16.55
C GLY A 207 4.67 -16.30 -15.40
N ALA A 208 5.20 -16.28 -14.19
CA ALA A 208 4.41 -16.18 -12.96
C ALA A 208 3.80 -14.79 -12.71
N THR A 209 2.64 -14.77 -12.04
CA THR A 209 1.95 -13.54 -11.57
C THR A 209 1.89 -13.46 -10.02
N PRO A 210 3.04 -13.41 -9.32
CA PRO A 210 3.08 -13.39 -7.86
C PRO A 210 2.36 -12.18 -7.26
N HIS A 211 1.98 -12.27 -5.99
CA HIS A 211 1.36 -11.17 -5.25
C HIS A 211 2.40 -10.12 -4.81
N GLN A 212 3.44 -10.55 -4.12
CA GLN A 212 4.57 -9.72 -3.73
C GLN A 212 5.85 -10.27 -4.33
N ILE A 213 6.82 -9.39 -4.57
CA ILE A 213 8.20 -9.75 -4.89
C ILE A 213 9.09 -8.96 -3.94
N ARG A 214 9.85 -9.66 -3.10
CA ARG A 214 10.81 -9.08 -2.16
C ARG A 214 12.22 -9.51 -2.55
N GLY A 215 13.09 -8.55 -2.83
CA GLY A 215 14.47 -8.82 -3.19
C GLY A 215 15.45 -8.30 -2.15
N TYR A 216 16.52 -9.06 -1.91
CA TYR A 216 17.57 -8.74 -0.95
C TYR A 216 18.94 -8.79 -1.63
N LEU A 217 19.61 -7.64 -1.77
CA LEU A 217 20.90 -7.54 -2.45
C LEU A 217 22.08 -8.00 -1.60
N SER A 218 21.94 -8.12 -0.29
CA SER A 218 22.96 -8.72 0.58
C SER A 218 23.10 -10.22 0.32
N ARG A 219 22.00 -10.89 -0.05
CA ARG A 219 21.94 -12.34 -0.31
C ARG A 219 21.78 -12.69 -1.79
N PHE A 220 21.57 -11.68 -2.64
CA PHE A 220 21.22 -11.86 -4.06
C PHE A 220 20.05 -12.83 -4.26
N SER A 221 19.04 -12.73 -3.40
CA SER A 221 17.88 -13.62 -3.38
C SER A 221 16.57 -12.84 -3.54
N GLN A 222 15.57 -13.49 -4.13
CA GLN A 222 14.20 -12.98 -4.25
C GLN A 222 13.22 -14.00 -3.69
N MET A 223 12.13 -13.52 -3.11
CA MET A 223 11.03 -14.34 -2.62
C MET A 223 9.69 -13.73 -2.99
N THR A 224 8.65 -14.56 -3.11
CA THR A 224 7.33 -14.16 -3.61
C THR A 224 6.20 -14.47 -2.63
N PRO A 225 6.17 -13.83 -1.45
CA PRO A 225 5.14 -14.12 -0.47
C PRO A 225 3.76 -13.71 -0.98
N CYS A 226 2.77 -14.56 -0.67
CA CYS A 226 1.37 -14.30 -0.96
C CYS A 226 0.62 -14.12 0.36
N VAL A 227 -0.17 -13.04 0.47
CA VAL A 227 -0.84 -12.66 1.71
C VAL A 227 -2.28 -12.31 1.37
N ARG A 228 -3.22 -12.82 2.16
CA ARG A 228 -4.63 -12.52 2.01
C ARG A 228 -4.93 -11.13 2.57
N ARG A 229 -5.88 -10.44 1.94
CA ARG A 229 -6.46 -9.18 2.39
C ARG A 229 -6.94 -9.32 3.81
N PHE A 230 -6.65 -8.30 4.60
CA PHE A 230 -7.07 -8.22 5.99
C PHE A 230 -8.30 -7.31 6.10
N ASP A 231 -9.37 -7.82 6.71
CA ASP A 231 -10.66 -7.12 6.75
C ASP A 231 -10.59 -5.78 7.51
N LYS A 232 -9.78 -5.73 8.59
CA LYS A 232 -9.57 -4.52 9.39
C LYS A 232 -8.38 -3.66 8.91
N CYS A 233 -7.97 -3.83 7.66
CA CYS A 233 -6.87 -3.05 7.10
C CYS A 233 -7.19 -1.55 7.07
N VAL A 234 -6.24 -0.75 7.55
CA VAL A 234 -6.32 0.73 7.62
C VAL A 234 -6.33 1.46 6.27
N ALA A 235 -6.23 0.73 5.15
CA ALA A 235 -6.29 1.30 3.81
C ALA A 235 -7.35 0.62 2.93
N CYS A 236 -7.21 -0.69 2.66
CA CYS A 236 -8.15 -1.40 1.81
C CYS A 236 -9.28 -2.11 2.58
N GLY A 237 -9.48 -1.84 3.87
CA GLY A 237 -10.63 -2.35 4.61
C GLY A 237 -11.93 -1.72 4.13
N ASN A 238 -13.05 -2.46 4.22
CA ASN A 238 -14.36 -1.97 3.77
C ASN A 238 -14.75 -0.67 4.50
N THR A 239 -14.52 -0.60 5.81
CA THR A 239 -14.80 0.59 6.63
C THR A 239 -14.10 1.85 6.10
N VAL A 240 -12.84 1.74 5.70
CA VAL A 240 -12.07 2.89 5.19
C VAL A 240 -12.58 3.30 3.81
N ALA A 241 -12.92 2.33 2.96
CA ALA A 241 -13.49 2.60 1.65
C ALA A 241 -14.85 3.30 1.75
N GLU A 242 -15.72 2.88 2.67
CA GLU A 242 -17.04 3.46 2.92
C GLU A 242 -16.95 4.89 3.50
N GLU A 243 -16.08 5.12 4.47
CA GLU A 243 -15.82 6.46 5.03
C GLU A 243 -15.30 7.43 3.97
N TYR A 244 -14.33 7.00 3.14
CA TYR A 244 -13.83 7.84 2.06
C TYR A 244 -14.88 8.07 0.97
N ALA A 245 -15.69 7.07 0.63
CA ALA A 245 -16.76 7.22 -0.36
C ALA A 245 -17.88 8.17 0.10
N SER A 246 -18.17 8.21 1.41
CA SER A 246 -19.23 9.05 1.97
C SER A 246 -18.79 10.48 2.27
N ARG A 247 -17.55 10.67 2.74
CA ARG A 247 -17.07 11.96 3.27
C ARG A 247 -15.92 12.59 2.47
N GLY A 248 -15.27 11.83 1.60
CA GLY A 248 -14.22 12.32 0.70
C GLY A 248 -13.09 13.06 1.44
N ALA A 249 -12.84 14.30 1.03
CA ALA A 249 -11.74 15.11 1.56
C ALA A 249 -11.86 15.42 3.07
N GLU A 250 -13.08 15.49 3.63
CA GLU A 250 -13.27 15.69 5.07
C GLU A 250 -12.73 14.51 5.88
N PHE A 251 -12.95 13.28 5.42
CA PHE A 251 -12.37 12.09 6.05
C PHE A 251 -10.85 12.10 5.96
N VAL A 252 -10.29 12.45 4.79
CA VAL A 252 -8.83 12.57 4.61
C VAL A 252 -8.25 13.60 5.57
N LYS A 253 -8.93 14.73 5.76
CA LYS A 253 -8.53 15.78 6.70
C LYS A 253 -8.44 15.24 8.14
N GLU A 254 -9.45 14.50 8.59
CA GLU A 254 -9.43 13.88 9.92
C GLU A 254 -8.30 12.87 10.08
N VAL A 255 -8.06 12.03 9.07
CA VAL A 255 -6.95 11.06 9.09
C VAL A 255 -5.60 11.77 9.15
N VAL A 256 -5.40 12.79 8.32
CA VAL A 256 -4.15 13.56 8.22
C VAL A 256 -3.88 14.31 9.53
N ALA A 257 -4.90 14.96 10.08
CA ALA A 257 -4.79 15.65 11.35
C ALA A 257 -4.81 14.70 12.58
N GLN A 258 -5.00 13.40 12.37
CA GLN A 258 -5.17 12.40 13.42
C GLN A 258 -6.28 12.80 14.41
N LEU A 259 -7.45 13.22 13.91
CA LEU A 259 -8.54 13.72 14.74
C LEU A 259 -9.67 12.69 14.87
N LEU A 260 -10.12 12.45 16.10
CA LEU A 260 -11.37 11.77 16.41
C LEU A 260 -12.45 12.75 16.77
N THR A 261 -13.57 12.66 16.08
CA THR A 261 -14.85 13.25 16.50
C THR A 261 -15.60 12.24 17.38
N TYR A 262 -16.08 12.68 18.54
CA TYR A 262 -16.89 11.84 19.44
C TYR A 262 -18.00 12.64 20.10
N GLN A 263 -19.14 11.98 20.36
CA GLN A 263 -20.25 12.61 21.08
C GLN A 263 -19.98 12.62 22.58
N GLN A 264 -20.05 13.81 23.19
CA GLN A 264 -20.12 14.01 24.63
C GLN A 264 -21.52 14.49 25.03
N THR A 265 -21.82 14.36 26.32
CA THR A 265 -23.03 14.89 26.96
C THR A 265 -23.23 16.40 26.75
N SER A 266 -22.18 17.15 26.43
CA SER A 266 -22.18 18.60 26.19
C SER A 266 -22.01 19.02 24.72
N GLY A 267 -21.99 18.08 23.76
CA GLY A 267 -21.84 18.36 22.33
C GLY A 267 -20.84 17.45 21.62
N LEU A 268 -20.43 17.82 20.40
CA LEU A 268 -19.39 17.11 19.64
C LEU A 268 -18.01 17.53 20.15
N GLY A 269 -17.21 16.57 20.62
CA GLY A 269 -15.81 16.75 20.99
C GLY A 269 -14.88 16.34 19.85
N VAL A 270 -13.72 16.99 19.74
CA VAL A 270 -12.64 16.63 18.82
C VAL A 270 -11.36 16.42 19.62
N MET A 271 -10.69 15.29 19.44
CA MET A 271 -9.43 14.97 20.12
C MET A 271 -8.38 14.49 19.11
N ASN A 272 -7.12 14.89 19.32
CA ASN A 272 -5.99 14.31 18.60
C ASN A 272 -5.77 12.87 19.07
N CYS A 273 -5.85 11.92 18.14
CA CYS A 273 -5.61 10.52 18.32
C CYS A 273 -4.73 9.96 17.21
N PRO A 274 -3.45 9.70 17.53
CA PRO A 274 -2.52 9.05 16.62
C PRO A 274 -3.02 7.71 16.05
N SER A 275 -3.94 7.07 16.77
CA SER A 275 -4.56 5.78 16.46
C SER A 275 -5.95 5.86 15.84
N TYR A 276 -6.32 7.00 15.23
CA TYR A 276 -7.63 7.18 14.59
C TYR A 276 -8.00 6.04 13.65
N LEU A 277 -7.12 5.71 12.70
CA LEU A 277 -7.36 4.64 11.72
C LEU A 277 -7.49 3.26 12.37
N GLU A 278 -6.70 2.97 13.42
CA GLU A 278 -6.77 1.70 14.12
C GLU A 278 -8.11 1.53 14.85
N MET A 279 -8.61 2.60 15.48
CA MET A 279 -9.91 2.56 16.16
C MET A 279 -11.07 2.52 15.18
N LEU A 280 -10.96 3.23 14.06
CA LEU A 280 -11.96 3.19 12.99
C LEU A 280 -12.13 1.78 12.43
N THR A 281 -11.03 1.07 12.17
CA THR A 281 -11.10 -0.31 11.64
C THR A 281 -11.28 -1.37 12.71
N GLY A 282 -11.23 -1.01 13.99
CA GLY A 282 -11.27 -1.96 15.11
C GLY A 282 -10.00 -2.82 15.23
N LEU A 283 -8.89 -2.35 14.66
CA LEU A 283 -7.56 -2.97 14.76
C LEU A 283 -7.00 -2.82 16.18
N ASP A 284 -7.27 -1.68 16.83
CA ASP A 284 -6.98 -1.42 18.25
C ASP A 284 -7.52 -2.54 19.17
N LYS A 285 -8.78 -2.94 18.96
CA LYS A 285 -9.44 -4.00 19.73
C LYS A 285 -8.82 -5.36 19.46
N LEU A 286 -8.36 -5.60 18.23
CA LEU A 286 -7.69 -6.85 17.88
C LEU A 286 -6.32 -6.94 18.53
N GLN A 287 -5.54 -5.86 18.51
CA GLN A 287 -4.25 -5.78 19.20
C GLN A 287 -4.40 -6.03 20.70
N ALA A 288 -5.34 -5.32 21.35
CA ALA A 288 -5.63 -5.51 22.77
C ALA A 288 -6.04 -6.96 23.09
N SER A 289 -6.83 -7.60 22.23
CA SER A 289 -7.24 -8.99 22.44
C SER A 289 -6.09 -10.00 22.32
N ILE A 290 -5.02 -9.68 21.59
CA ILE A 290 -3.82 -10.52 21.48
C ILE A 290 -2.94 -10.32 22.72
N ASP A 291 -2.82 -9.09 23.20
CA ASP A 291 -2.02 -8.77 24.40
C ASP A 291 -2.62 -9.39 25.67
N ASP A 292 -3.95 -9.57 25.72
CA ASP A 292 -4.65 -10.28 26.80
C ASP A 292 -4.44 -11.81 26.76
N VAL A 293 -3.88 -12.38 25.69
CA VAL A 293 -3.52 -13.79 25.63
C VAL A 293 -2.20 -14.03 26.36
N HIS A 294 -2.29 -14.30 27.66
CA HIS A 294 -1.18 -14.90 28.40
C HIS A 294 -0.93 -16.33 27.88
N ILE A 295 0.11 -16.48 27.06
CA ILE A 295 0.67 -17.80 26.74
C ILE A 295 1.43 -18.27 27.98
N GLU A 296 0.78 -19.06 28.83
CA GLU A 296 1.46 -19.86 29.84
C GLU A 296 2.31 -20.91 29.12
N PHE A 297 3.61 -20.65 28.98
CA PHE A 297 4.56 -21.70 28.66
C PHE A 297 4.67 -22.59 29.90
N SER A 298 4.00 -23.74 29.88
CA SER A 298 4.29 -24.82 30.84
C SER A 298 5.71 -25.29 30.56
N ASP A 299 6.66 -24.89 31.41
CA ASP A 299 7.99 -25.50 31.48
C ASP A 299 7.83 -26.95 31.93
N ASP A 300 7.53 -27.85 30.98
CA ASP A 300 7.63 -29.30 31.18
C ASP A 300 9.13 -29.68 31.18
N ASN A 301 9.82 -29.27 32.25
CA ASN A 301 11.12 -29.80 32.60
C ASN A 301 10.94 -30.91 33.66
N GLU A 302 10.16 -31.95 33.30
CA GLU A 302 10.20 -33.21 34.05
C GLU A 302 11.41 -34.03 33.61
N SER A 303 12.43 -33.95 34.45
CA SER A 303 13.42 -35.00 34.72
C SER A 303 12.97 -36.41 34.29
N VAL A 304 13.66 -36.98 33.30
CA VAL A 304 13.82 -38.43 33.19
C VAL A 304 15.30 -38.75 33.19
N MET A 305 15.84 -39.02 34.39
CA MET A 305 16.96 -39.92 34.57
C MET A 305 16.47 -41.38 34.58
N SER A 306 17.40 -42.29 34.23
CA SER A 306 17.34 -43.77 34.16
C SER A 306 16.95 -44.34 32.79
N PHE A 307 17.72 -45.18 32.11
CA PHE A 307 18.90 -46.02 32.44
C PHE A 307 19.98 -45.93 31.35
#